data_AF-Q3UVS7-F1
#
_entry.id   AF-Q3UVS7-F1
#
_cell.length_a   1.000
_cell.length_b   1.000
_cell.length_c   1.000
_cell.angle_alpha   90.00
_cell.angle_beta   90.00
_cell.angle_gamma   90.00
#
_symmetry.space_group_name_H-M   'P 1'
#
loop_
_entity.id
_entity.type
_entity.pdbx_description
1 polymer ?
#
loop_
_entity_poly.entity_id
_entity_poly.type
_entity_poly.pdbx_seq_one_letter_code
_entity_poly.pdbx_strand_id
1 'polypeptide(L)'
;MDVDEATGAPKKHNGVGGSPPKSKLLFSNTAAQKLRGMDEVYNLFYVNNNWYIFMRLHQILCLRLLRICSQAERQIEEENREREWEREVLGIKRDKSDSPAIQLRLKEPMDVDVEDYYPAFLDMVRSLLDGNIDSSQYEDSLREMFTIHAYIAFTMDKLIQSIVRQLQHIVSDEVCVQVTDLYLAENNNGATGGQLNSQTSRSLLESAYQRKAEQLMSDENCFKLMFIQSQGQVQLTVELLDTEEENSDDPVEAERWSDYVERYMSSDTTSPELREHLAQKPVFLPRNLRRIRKCQRGREQQEKEGKEGNS
;
A
#
# COMPACT_ATOMS: atom_id res chain seq x y z
N MET A 1 80.79 -41.28 8.43
CA MET A 1 80.06 -42.36 9.09
C MET A 1 78.60 -41.98 9.00
N ASP A 2 77.95 -42.50 7.98
CA ASP A 2 76.50 -42.62 7.85
C ASP A 2 75.88 -43.29 9.09
N VAL A 3 74.61 -42.96 9.38
CA VAL A 3 73.46 -43.89 9.44
C VAL A 3 72.20 -43.13 9.94
N ASP A 4 71.20 -43.07 9.04
CA ASP A 4 69.73 -43.14 9.14
C ASP A 4 68.88 -42.48 10.25
N GLU A 5 68.03 -41.54 9.80
CA GLU A 5 66.54 -41.60 9.70
C GLU A 5 65.65 -42.14 10.85
N ALA A 6 64.79 -41.26 11.39
CA ALA A 6 63.39 -41.57 11.79
C ALA A 6 62.54 -40.30 12.10
N THR A 7 61.76 -39.87 11.10
CA THR A 7 60.33 -39.44 11.14
C THR A 7 59.76 -38.57 12.31
N GLY A 8 59.42 -37.32 11.98
CA GLY A 8 58.02 -36.85 11.84
C GLY A 8 57.25 -36.22 13.03
N ALA A 9 57.18 -34.88 13.08
CA ALA A 9 55.95 -34.07 13.27
C ALA A 9 56.24 -32.56 13.46
N PRO A 10 55.75 -31.65 12.59
CA PRO A 10 55.82 -30.21 12.81
C PRO A 10 54.57 -29.68 13.53
N LYS A 11 54.80 -28.77 14.49
CA LYS A 11 53.78 -27.97 15.20
C LYS A 11 52.85 -27.25 14.21
N LYS A 12 51.54 -27.57 14.26
CA LYS A 12 50.49 -26.78 13.61
C LYS A 12 50.24 -25.49 14.40
N HIS A 13 50.30 -24.38 13.68
CA HIS A 13 49.86 -23.04 14.09
C HIS A 13 48.33 -23.06 14.25
N ASN A 14 47.82 -22.70 15.44
CA ASN A 14 46.40 -22.63 15.72
C ASN A 14 45.79 -21.44 14.96
N GLY A 15 44.87 -21.75 14.06
CA GLY A 15 44.14 -20.80 13.24
C GLY A 15 43.26 -19.87 14.06
N VAL A 16 43.36 -18.60 13.69
CA VAL A 16 42.51 -17.47 14.06
C VAL A 16 41.03 -17.82 13.87
N GLY A 17 40.26 -17.81 14.96
CA GLY A 17 38.81 -17.73 14.92
C GLY A 17 38.38 -16.32 14.52
N GLY A 18 38.11 -16.12 13.23
CA GLY A 18 37.38 -14.96 12.74
C GLY A 18 35.88 -15.23 12.89
N SER A 19 35.22 -14.52 13.80
CA SER A 19 33.76 -14.46 13.84
C SER A 19 33.22 -14.02 12.48
N PRO A 20 32.10 -14.59 11.99
CA PRO A 20 31.50 -14.14 10.74
C PRO A 20 31.12 -12.65 10.86
N PRO A 21 31.28 -11.86 9.80
CA PRO A 21 30.91 -10.45 9.83
C PRO A 21 29.41 -10.34 10.13
N LYS A 22 29.05 -9.57 11.15
CA LYS A 22 27.66 -9.24 11.46
C LYS A 22 27.02 -8.69 10.17
N SER A 23 26.04 -9.41 9.62
CA SER A 23 25.26 -8.96 8.48
C SER A 23 24.61 -7.63 8.84
N LYS A 24 25.11 -6.52 8.29
CA LYS A 24 24.44 -5.22 8.43
C LYS A 24 23.08 -5.35 7.75
N LEU A 25 21.99 -5.15 8.49
CA LEU A 25 20.65 -5.19 7.93
C LEU A 25 20.54 -4.06 6.89
N LEU A 26 20.13 -4.40 5.66
CA LEU A 26 20.13 -3.50 4.50
C LEU A 26 19.46 -2.15 4.76
N PHE A 27 18.40 -2.14 5.59
CA PHE A 27 17.59 -0.96 5.86
C PHE A 27 17.97 -0.20 7.15
N SER A 28 19.06 -0.58 7.85
CA SER A 28 19.40 0.00 9.16
C SER A 28 19.66 1.51 9.13
N ASN A 29 20.18 2.01 8.01
CA ASN A 29 20.66 3.39 7.86
C ASN A 29 19.75 4.26 6.99
N THR A 30 18.54 3.80 6.68
CA THR A 30 17.61 4.53 5.81
C THR A 30 16.99 5.73 6.51
N ALA A 31 16.57 6.71 5.72
CA ALA A 31 15.79 7.86 6.16
C ALA A 31 14.54 7.38 6.91
N ALA A 32 13.87 6.31 6.45
CA ALA A 32 12.75 5.70 7.15
C ALA A 32 13.07 5.35 8.62
N GLN A 33 14.25 4.78 8.90
CA GLN A 33 14.69 4.48 10.27
C GLN A 33 15.03 5.74 11.05
N LYS A 34 15.68 6.73 10.42
CA LYS A 34 16.05 8.00 11.06
C LYS A 34 14.83 8.86 11.43
N LEU A 35 13.76 8.75 10.65
CA LEU A 35 12.51 9.49 10.85
C LEU A 35 11.58 8.81 11.87
N ARG A 36 11.95 7.64 12.41
CA ARG A 36 11.15 6.90 13.39
C ARG A 36 10.90 7.75 14.63
N GLY A 37 9.63 8.03 14.92
CA GLY A 37 9.21 8.83 16.07
C GLY A 37 9.20 10.34 15.83
N MET A 38 9.55 10.79 14.63
CA MET A 38 9.25 12.14 14.17
C MET A 38 7.80 12.21 13.68
N ASP A 39 7.23 13.41 13.72
CA ASP A 39 5.88 13.68 13.21
C ASP A 39 5.97 14.53 11.92
N GLU A 40 4.94 14.45 11.07
CA GLU A 40 4.88 15.15 9.78
C GLU A 40 6.04 14.78 8.84
N VAL A 41 6.30 13.48 8.70
CA VAL A 41 7.37 12.94 7.85
C VAL A 41 6.80 11.97 6.82
N TYR A 42 7.46 11.86 5.67
CA TYR A 42 7.10 10.86 4.67
C TYR A 42 8.32 10.13 4.10
N ASN A 43 8.09 8.93 3.58
CA ASN A 43 9.08 8.14 2.85
C ASN A 43 8.52 7.72 1.49
N LEU A 44 9.38 7.73 0.47
CA LEU A 44 9.04 7.37 -0.91
C LEU A 44 9.77 6.09 -1.32
N PHE A 45 9.03 5.15 -1.88
CA PHE A 45 9.60 3.93 -2.45
C PHE A 45 8.88 3.59 -3.77
N TYR A 46 9.62 3.54 -4.88
CA TYR A 46 9.10 3.10 -6.15
C TYR A 46 9.32 1.60 -6.29
N VAL A 47 8.29 0.86 -6.69
CA VAL A 47 8.27 -0.60 -6.61
C VAL A 47 7.55 -1.25 -7.77
N ASN A 48 7.86 -2.52 -8.04
CA ASN A 48 7.15 -3.32 -9.03
C ASN A 48 5.96 -4.09 -8.44
N ASN A 49 5.30 -4.88 -9.30
CA ASN A 49 4.17 -5.74 -8.94
C ASN A 49 4.44 -6.64 -7.73
N ASN A 50 5.64 -7.23 -7.64
CA ASN A 50 6.02 -8.18 -6.59
C ASN A 50 6.01 -7.52 -5.20
N TRP A 51 6.62 -6.34 -5.10
CA TRP A 51 6.62 -5.52 -3.90
C TRP A 51 5.22 -5.00 -3.55
N TYR A 52 4.44 -4.58 -4.55
CA TYR A 52 3.05 -4.16 -4.35
C TYR A 52 2.21 -5.28 -3.71
N ILE A 53 2.28 -6.50 -4.26
CA ILE A 53 1.56 -7.67 -3.72
C ILE A 53 2.00 -7.95 -2.29
N PHE A 54 3.31 -7.91 -2.01
CA PHE A 54 3.82 -8.11 -0.66
C PHE A 54 3.26 -7.08 0.32
N MET A 55 3.27 -5.79 -0.03
CA MET A 55 2.73 -4.72 0.80
C MET A 55 1.24 -4.90 1.05
N ARG A 56 0.49 -5.36 0.04
CA ARG A 56 -0.94 -5.65 0.20
C ARG A 56 -1.19 -6.84 1.13
N LEU A 57 -0.45 -7.92 0.99
CA LEU A 57 -0.56 -9.09 1.86
C LEU A 57 -0.18 -8.75 3.31
N HIS A 58 0.91 -7.98 3.50
CA HIS A 58 1.33 -7.49 4.81
C HIS A 58 0.24 -6.60 5.46
N GLN A 59 -0.36 -5.70 4.70
CA GLN A 59 -1.47 -4.87 5.18
C GLN A 59 -2.68 -5.73 5.62
N ILE A 60 -3.02 -6.77 4.87
CA ILE A 60 -4.09 -7.71 5.24
C ILE A 60 -3.74 -8.43 6.54
N LEU A 61 -2.49 -8.85 6.72
CA LEU A 61 -2.02 -9.50 7.94
C LEU A 61 -2.18 -8.57 9.15
N CYS A 62 -1.64 -7.36 9.08
CA CYS A 62 -1.77 -6.37 10.15
C CYS A 62 -3.23 -6.04 10.46
N LEU A 63 -4.07 -5.91 9.45
CA LEU A 63 -5.50 -5.64 9.63
C LEU A 63 -6.22 -6.79 10.32
N ARG A 64 -5.91 -8.05 9.98
CA ARG A 64 -6.48 -9.23 10.66
C ARG A 64 -6.03 -9.31 12.11
N LEU A 65 -4.74 -9.13 12.38
CA LEU A 65 -4.19 -9.11 13.73
C LEU A 65 -4.81 -8.01 14.59
N LEU A 66 -4.93 -6.79 14.04
CA LEU A 66 -5.57 -5.66 14.71
C LEU A 66 -7.03 -5.96 15.04
N ARG A 67 -7.79 -6.52 14.10
CA ARG A 67 -9.20 -6.90 14.34
C ARG A 67 -9.34 -7.92 15.46
N ILE A 68 -8.44 -8.90 15.54
CA ILE A 68 -8.47 -9.91 16.60
C ILE A 68 -8.04 -9.30 17.94
N CYS A 69 -7.05 -8.40 17.95
CA CYS A 69 -6.63 -7.66 19.13
C CYS A 69 -7.79 -6.83 19.70
N SER A 70 -8.45 -6.01 18.86
CA SER A 70 -9.62 -5.23 19.28
C SER A 70 -10.79 -6.11 19.71
N GLN A 71 -10.93 -7.30 19.12
CA GLN A 71 -11.94 -8.27 19.54
C GLN A 71 -11.63 -8.86 20.92
N ALA A 72 -10.37 -9.16 21.22
CA ALA A 72 -9.94 -9.61 22.54
C ALA A 72 -10.19 -8.52 23.59
N GLU A 73 -9.80 -7.27 23.32
CA GLU A 73 -10.04 -6.12 24.20
C GLU A 73 -11.53 -5.95 24.52
N ARG A 74 -12.40 -6.07 23.49
CA ARG A 74 -13.84 -5.99 23.69
C ARG A 74 -14.38 -7.12 24.56
N GLN A 75 -13.86 -8.35 24.41
CA GLN A 75 -14.26 -9.47 25.27
C GLN A 75 -13.81 -9.28 26.73
N ILE A 76 -12.62 -8.71 26.96
CA ILE A 76 -12.14 -8.36 28.30
C ILE A 76 -13.08 -7.33 28.95
N GLU A 77 -13.46 -6.28 28.21
CA GLU A 77 -14.38 -5.25 28.72
C GLU A 77 -15.78 -5.80 29.00
N GLU A 78 -16.30 -6.65 28.12
CA GLU A 78 -17.58 -7.33 28.31
C GLU A 78 -17.57 -8.24 29.55
N GLU A 79 -16.52 -9.04 29.75
CA GLU A 79 -16.38 -9.91 30.92
C GLU A 79 -16.26 -9.09 32.22
N ASN A 80 -15.47 -8.02 32.20
CA ASN A 80 -15.32 -7.15 33.38
C ASN A 80 -16.64 -6.49 33.76
N ARG A 81 -17.39 -5.99 32.78
CA ARG A 81 -18.72 -5.40 33.00
C ARG A 81 -19.72 -6.44 33.54
N GLU A 82 -19.68 -7.67 33.04
CA GLU A 82 -20.53 -8.76 33.53
C GLU A 82 -20.19 -9.10 35.00
N ARG A 83 -18.89 -9.25 35.33
CA ARG A 83 -18.44 -9.49 36.71
C ARG A 83 -18.82 -8.36 37.66
N GLU A 84 -18.77 -7.10 37.20
CA GLU A 84 -19.20 -5.95 38.00
C GLU A 84 -20.71 -5.96 38.24
N TRP A 85 -21.50 -6.21 37.20
CA TRP A 85 -22.95 -6.34 37.31
C TRP A 85 -23.36 -7.49 38.24
N GLU A 86 -22.73 -8.66 38.13
CA GLU A 86 -22.97 -9.79 39.04
C GLU A 86 -22.64 -9.42 40.49
N ARG A 87 -21.53 -8.71 40.72
CA ARG A 87 -21.15 -8.25 42.05
C ARG A 87 -22.16 -7.27 42.63
N GLU A 88 -22.68 -6.35 41.82
CA GLU A 88 -23.66 -5.34 42.26
C GLU A 88 -25.04 -5.94 42.52
N VAL A 89 -25.52 -6.83 41.64
CA VAL A 89 -26.88 -7.39 41.71
C VAL A 89 -26.97 -8.58 42.67
N LEU A 90 -25.99 -9.48 42.64
CA LEU A 90 -26.05 -10.75 43.38
C LEU A 90 -25.25 -10.71 44.69
N GLY A 91 -24.34 -9.73 44.87
CA GLY A 91 -23.51 -9.61 46.08
C GLY A 91 -22.54 -10.78 46.31
N ILE A 92 -22.41 -11.68 45.33
CA ILE A 92 -21.61 -12.92 45.40
C ILE A 92 -20.53 -12.82 44.31
N LYS A 93 -19.26 -13.03 44.68
CA LYS A 93 -18.20 -13.33 43.71
C LYS A 93 -18.31 -14.80 43.35
N ARG A 94 -18.90 -15.14 42.20
CA ARG A 94 -18.81 -16.50 41.64
C ARG A 94 -17.45 -16.65 40.98
N ASP A 95 -16.72 -17.70 41.34
CA ASP A 95 -15.51 -18.08 40.60
C ASP A 95 -15.93 -18.74 39.27
N LYS A 96 -15.06 -18.68 38.24
CA LYS A 96 -15.32 -19.30 36.92
C LYS A 96 -15.72 -20.79 37.02
N SER A 97 -15.29 -21.46 38.07
CA SER A 97 -15.64 -22.85 38.43
C SER A 97 -17.11 -23.07 38.83
N ASP A 98 -17.87 -22.02 39.10
CA ASP A 98 -19.28 -22.09 39.50
C ASP A 98 -20.27 -22.06 38.33
N SER A 99 -19.76 -22.03 37.09
CA SER A 99 -20.59 -22.19 35.90
C SER A 99 -21.28 -23.55 35.93
N PRO A 100 -22.63 -23.62 35.87
CA PRO A 100 -23.35 -24.88 35.89
C PRO A 100 -22.94 -25.80 34.72
N ALA A 101 -22.50 -25.24 33.59
CA ALA A 101 -22.00 -26.03 32.46
C ALA A 101 -20.67 -26.75 32.77
N ILE A 102 -19.80 -26.12 33.56
CA ILE A 102 -18.51 -26.70 34.00
C ILE A 102 -18.77 -27.73 35.11
N GLN A 103 -19.66 -27.42 36.06
CA GLN A 103 -20.06 -28.36 37.13
C GLN A 103 -20.75 -29.62 36.58
N LEU A 104 -21.55 -29.48 35.52
CA LEU A 104 -22.21 -30.59 34.83
C LEU A 104 -21.29 -31.32 33.84
N ARG A 105 -20.01 -30.93 33.72
CA ARG A 105 -19.03 -31.47 32.75
C ARG A 105 -19.52 -31.42 31.29
N LEU A 106 -20.39 -30.46 30.97
CA LEU A 106 -20.87 -30.21 29.62
C LEU A 106 -19.87 -29.37 28.82
N LYS A 107 -18.97 -28.66 29.50
CA LYS A 107 -17.89 -27.86 28.93
C LYS A 107 -16.63 -28.02 29.79
N GLU A 108 -15.50 -28.37 29.18
CA GLU A 108 -14.22 -28.31 29.87
C GLU A 108 -13.87 -26.83 30.16
N PRO A 109 -13.44 -26.49 31.39
CA PRO A 109 -13.05 -25.12 31.70
C PRO A 109 -11.88 -24.73 30.80
N MET A 110 -12.03 -23.65 30.04
CA MET A 110 -10.88 -23.02 29.40
C MET A 110 -9.98 -22.48 30.51
N ASP A 111 -8.74 -22.96 30.51
CA ASP A 111 -7.70 -22.57 31.47
C ASP A 111 -7.03 -21.23 31.10
N VAL A 112 -7.50 -20.60 30.02
CA VAL A 112 -6.99 -19.32 29.53
C VAL A 112 -7.91 -18.21 30.02
N ASP A 113 -7.36 -17.24 30.73
CA ASP A 113 -8.08 -16.03 31.09
C ASP A 113 -8.33 -15.15 29.86
N VAL A 114 -9.44 -14.40 29.86
CA VAL A 114 -9.81 -13.55 28.71
C VAL A 114 -8.74 -12.49 28.41
N GLU A 115 -7.98 -12.10 29.43
CA GLU A 115 -6.82 -11.22 29.33
C GLU A 115 -5.67 -11.84 28.49
N ASP A 116 -5.55 -13.17 28.49
CA ASP A 116 -4.51 -13.92 27.80
C ASP A 116 -4.95 -14.44 26.42
N TYR A 117 -6.15 -14.09 25.95
CA TYR A 117 -6.68 -14.57 24.67
C TYR A 117 -5.82 -14.14 23.47
N TYR A 118 -5.33 -12.90 23.46
CA TYR A 118 -4.52 -12.43 22.33
C TYR A 118 -3.10 -13.05 22.31
N PRO A 119 -2.36 -13.13 23.43
CA PRO A 119 -1.13 -13.90 23.51
C PRO A 119 -1.31 -15.38 23.11
N ALA A 120 -2.32 -16.06 23.65
CA ALA A 120 -2.61 -17.47 23.34
C ALA A 120 -2.91 -17.67 21.85
N PHE A 121 -3.67 -16.75 21.24
CA PHE A 121 -3.90 -16.74 19.80
C PHE A 121 -2.60 -16.70 18.98
N LEU A 122 -1.65 -15.84 19.35
CA LEU A 122 -0.38 -15.73 18.63
C LEU A 122 0.44 -17.02 18.72
N ASP A 123 0.42 -17.70 19.87
CA ASP A 123 1.10 -18.98 20.05
C ASP A 123 0.42 -20.10 19.25
N MET A 124 -0.91 -20.12 19.18
CA MET A 124 -1.64 -21.03 18.32
C MET A 124 -1.31 -20.82 16.84
N VAL A 125 -1.22 -19.58 16.37
CA VAL A 125 -0.81 -19.29 14.98
C VAL A 125 0.61 -19.80 14.71
N ARG A 126 1.54 -19.62 15.66
CA ARG A 126 2.91 -20.17 15.53
C ARG A 126 2.89 -21.69 15.46
N SER A 127 2.15 -22.33 16.36
CA SER A 127 1.99 -23.79 16.39
C SER A 127 1.39 -24.34 15.08
N LEU A 128 0.43 -23.64 14.49
CA LEU A 128 -0.15 -23.98 13.18
C LEU A 128 0.87 -23.88 12.05
N LEU A 129 1.72 -22.84 12.07
CA LEU A 129 2.77 -22.65 11.08
C LEU A 129 3.88 -23.71 11.20
N ASP A 130 4.19 -24.13 12.42
CA ASP A 130 5.15 -25.20 12.70
C ASP A 130 4.59 -26.60 12.37
N GLY A 131 3.27 -26.70 12.12
CA GLY A 131 2.57 -27.95 11.82
C GLY A 131 2.31 -28.83 13.05
N ASN A 132 2.41 -28.27 14.26
CA ASN A 132 2.16 -28.98 15.51
C ASN A 132 0.66 -29.16 15.81
N ILE A 133 -0.18 -28.29 15.24
CA ILE A 133 -1.65 -28.40 15.27
C ILE A 133 -2.20 -28.43 13.85
N ASP A 134 -3.29 -29.15 13.63
CA ASP A 134 -3.97 -29.16 12.33
C ASP A 134 -4.97 -28.00 12.21
N SER A 135 -5.38 -27.71 10.98
CA SER A 135 -6.31 -26.61 10.69
C SER A 135 -7.66 -26.78 11.38
N SER A 136 -8.16 -28.01 11.56
CA SER A 136 -9.46 -28.23 12.19
C SER A 136 -9.39 -27.89 13.67
N GLN A 137 -8.40 -28.44 14.38
CA GLN A 137 -8.21 -28.17 15.81
C GLN A 137 -7.96 -26.68 16.07
N TYR A 138 -7.14 -26.02 15.25
CA TYR A 138 -6.92 -24.59 15.36
C TYR A 138 -8.22 -23.78 15.23
N GLU A 139 -9.03 -24.06 14.21
CA GLU A 139 -10.29 -23.35 14.01
C GLU A 139 -11.29 -23.59 15.15
N ASP A 140 -11.37 -24.81 15.67
CA ASP A 140 -12.26 -25.15 16.79
C ASP A 140 -11.84 -24.43 18.07
N SER A 141 -10.56 -24.43 18.42
CA SER A 141 -10.05 -23.67 19.57
C SER A 141 -10.30 -22.17 19.44
N LEU A 142 -10.17 -21.59 18.24
CA LEU A 142 -10.51 -20.18 18.02
C LEU A 142 -12.00 -19.88 18.13
N ARG A 143 -12.87 -20.80 17.70
CA ARG A 143 -14.33 -20.66 17.87
C ARG A 143 -14.69 -20.70 19.35
N GLU A 144 -13.97 -21.45 20.17
CA GLU A 144 -14.20 -21.45 21.61
C GLU A 144 -13.78 -20.13 22.27
N MET A 145 -12.67 -19.52 21.83
CA MET A 145 -12.17 -18.24 22.37
C MET A 145 -12.96 -17.02 21.85
N PHE A 146 -13.03 -16.86 20.53
CA PHE A 146 -13.56 -15.66 19.86
C PHE A 146 -14.97 -15.85 19.28
N THR A 147 -15.58 -17.03 19.45
CA THR A 147 -16.95 -17.34 19.02
C THR A 147 -17.16 -17.08 17.53
N ILE A 148 -18.18 -16.32 17.17
CA ILE A 148 -18.53 -15.96 15.80
C ILE A 148 -17.47 -15.09 15.11
N HIS A 149 -16.59 -14.43 15.87
CA HIS A 149 -15.58 -13.51 15.32
C HIS A 149 -14.28 -14.22 14.92
N ALA A 150 -14.16 -15.52 15.21
CA ALA A 150 -12.98 -16.34 14.92
C ALA A 150 -12.64 -16.44 13.41
N TYR A 151 -13.63 -16.27 12.52
CA TYR A 151 -13.47 -16.48 11.08
C TYR A 151 -12.36 -15.63 10.43
N ILE A 152 -12.03 -14.48 11.02
CA ILE A 152 -10.98 -13.58 10.54
C ILE A 152 -9.60 -14.27 10.57
N ALA A 153 -9.43 -15.22 11.51
CA ALA A 153 -8.17 -15.89 11.81
C ALA A 153 -8.00 -17.27 11.14
N PHE A 154 -9.04 -17.84 10.54
CA PHE A 154 -9.02 -19.21 10.01
C PHE A 154 -8.00 -19.44 8.88
N THR A 155 -7.67 -18.39 8.13
CA THR A 155 -6.76 -18.47 6.97
C THR A 155 -5.45 -17.72 7.21
N MET A 156 -5.02 -17.60 8.47
CA MET A 156 -3.76 -16.92 8.82
C MET A 156 -2.54 -17.69 8.31
N ASP A 157 -2.57 -19.01 8.38
CA ASP A 157 -1.56 -19.91 7.81
C ASP A 157 -1.33 -19.65 6.31
N LYS A 158 -2.40 -19.67 5.52
CA LYS A 158 -2.36 -19.48 4.06
C LYS A 158 -1.89 -18.09 3.70
N LEU A 159 -2.32 -17.08 4.46
CA LEU A 159 -1.88 -15.70 4.29
C LEU A 159 -0.37 -15.58 4.54
N ILE A 160 0.13 -16.13 5.64
CA ILE A 160 1.55 -16.09 5.98
C ILE A 160 2.37 -16.87 4.96
N GLN A 161 1.93 -18.06 4.54
CA GLN A 161 2.56 -18.81 3.46
C GLN A 161 2.60 -18.01 2.14
N SER A 162 1.54 -17.27 1.83
CA SER A 162 1.51 -16.38 0.65
C SER A 162 2.52 -15.24 0.78
N ILE A 163 2.65 -14.63 1.96
CA ILE A 163 3.65 -13.59 2.24
C ILE A 163 5.07 -14.15 2.08
N VAL A 164 5.35 -15.33 2.65
CA VAL A 164 6.67 -15.97 2.57
C VAL A 164 7.02 -16.30 1.12
N ARG A 165 6.08 -16.84 0.33
CA ARG A 165 6.30 -17.07 -1.10
C ARG A 165 6.55 -15.77 -1.86
N GLN A 166 5.79 -14.72 -1.58
CA GLN A 166 6.03 -13.42 -2.21
C GLN A 166 7.39 -12.84 -1.85
N LEU A 167 7.85 -13.04 -0.62
CA LEU A 167 9.19 -12.63 -0.19
C LEU A 167 10.28 -13.40 -0.95
N GLN A 168 10.08 -14.70 -1.19
CA GLN A 168 10.99 -15.49 -2.03
C GLN A 168 11.07 -14.94 -3.46
N HIS A 169 9.93 -14.55 -4.05
CA HIS A 169 9.91 -13.91 -5.37
C HIS A 169 10.71 -12.59 -5.37
N ILE A 170 10.50 -11.73 -4.37
CA ILE A 170 11.23 -10.45 -4.25
C ILE A 170 12.75 -10.64 -4.17
N VAL A 171 13.23 -11.67 -3.48
CA VAL A 171 14.68 -11.92 -3.33
C VAL A 171 15.28 -12.63 -4.55
N SER A 172 14.46 -13.39 -5.28
CA SER A 172 14.92 -14.17 -6.44
C SER A 172 14.87 -13.37 -7.75
N ASP A 173 13.99 -12.38 -7.84
CA ASP A 173 13.81 -11.53 -9.01
C ASP A 173 14.86 -10.41 -9.07
N GLU A 174 15.62 -10.36 -10.17
CA GLU A 174 16.68 -9.38 -10.37
C GLU A 174 16.14 -7.95 -10.37
N VAL A 175 14.95 -7.70 -10.93
CA VAL A 175 14.34 -6.37 -10.98
C VAL A 175 14.02 -5.88 -9.56
N CYS A 176 13.45 -6.76 -8.72
CA CYS A 176 13.18 -6.43 -7.32
C CYS A 176 14.43 -6.07 -6.52
N VAL A 177 15.55 -6.77 -6.78
CA VAL A 177 16.85 -6.48 -6.15
C VAL A 177 17.37 -5.12 -6.62
N GLN A 178 17.34 -4.85 -7.93
CA GLN A 178 17.78 -3.58 -8.50
C GLN A 178 16.94 -2.39 -8.00
N VAL A 179 15.63 -2.57 -7.86
CA VAL A 179 14.72 -1.57 -7.25
C VAL A 179 15.12 -1.27 -5.80
N THR A 180 15.48 -2.31 -5.04
CA THR A 180 15.93 -2.15 -3.65
C THR A 180 17.26 -1.40 -3.58
N ASP A 181 18.20 -1.72 -4.46
CA ASP A 181 19.49 -1.04 -4.54
C ASP A 181 19.33 0.42 -4.97
N LEU A 182 18.44 0.70 -5.92
CA LEU A 182 18.09 2.05 -6.35
C LEU A 182 17.53 2.86 -5.17
N TYR A 183 16.62 2.29 -4.38
CA TYR A 183 16.11 2.94 -3.17
C TYR A 183 17.22 3.25 -2.18
N LEU A 184 18.14 2.31 -1.91
CA LEU A 184 19.24 2.53 -0.96
C LEU A 184 20.21 3.60 -1.44
N ALA A 185 20.49 3.66 -2.75
CA ALA A 185 21.32 4.69 -3.35
C ALA A 185 20.66 6.08 -3.24
N GLU A 186 19.39 6.19 -3.62
CA GLU A 186 18.65 7.46 -3.59
C GLU A 186 18.34 7.93 -2.16
N ASN A 187 18.25 7.00 -1.22
CA ASN A 187 18.15 7.30 0.19
C ASN A 187 19.38 8.05 0.71
N ASN A 188 20.58 7.69 0.24
CA ASN A 188 21.80 8.39 0.61
C ASN A 188 21.88 9.79 -0.04
N ASN A 189 21.19 9.99 -1.17
CA ASN A 189 21.07 11.27 -1.85
C ASN A 189 19.95 12.17 -1.29
N GLY A 190 19.14 11.68 -0.35
CA GLY A 190 18.02 12.43 0.24
C GLY A 190 16.79 12.51 -0.65
N ALA A 191 16.64 11.61 -1.63
CA ALA A 191 15.54 11.59 -2.61
C ALA A 191 14.38 10.65 -2.21
N THR A 192 14.42 10.02 -1.04
CA THR A 192 13.43 9.01 -0.60
C THR A 192 12.47 9.53 0.49
N GLY A 193 12.22 10.84 0.53
CA GLY A 193 11.38 11.46 1.55
C GLY A 193 12.13 12.09 2.74
N GLY A 194 11.36 12.67 3.66
CA GLY A 194 11.83 13.52 4.75
C GLY A 194 10.66 14.26 5.42
N GLN A 195 10.93 15.40 6.07
CA GLN A 195 9.86 16.23 6.65
C GLN A 195 8.93 16.79 5.57
N LEU A 196 7.61 16.81 5.81
CA LEU A 196 6.62 17.33 4.86
C LEU A 196 6.91 18.78 4.45
N ASN A 197 7.35 19.62 5.40
CA ASN A 197 7.66 21.04 5.17
C ASN A 197 8.76 21.29 4.11
N SER A 198 9.61 20.29 3.84
CA SER A 198 10.76 20.37 2.94
C SER A 198 10.52 19.58 1.65
N GLN A 199 9.28 19.19 1.38
CA GLN A 199 8.96 18.41 0.18
C GLN A 199 9.30 19.18 -1.10
N THR A 200 8.96 20.47 -1.18
CA THR A 200 9.21 21.28 -2.37
C THR A 200 10.70 21.39 -2.72
N SER A 201 11.59 21.46 -1.71
CA SER A 201 13.03 21.55 -1.96
C SER A 201 13.63 20.23 -2.44
N ARG A 202 13.00 19.09 -2.15
CA ARG A 202 13.43 17.75 -2.57
C ARG A 202 12.78 17.28 -3.87
N SER A 203 11.77 17.99 -4.36
CA SER A 203 11.03 17.63 -5.59
C SER A 203 11.92 17.31 -6.79
N LEU A 204 13.00 18.06 -7.04
CA LEU A 204 13.91 17.78 -8.16
C LEU A 204 14.62 16.43 -8.03
N LEU A 205 15.05 16.07 -6.81
CA LEU A 205 15.72 14.81 -6.51
C LEU A 205 14.71 13.65 -6.57
N GLU A 206 13.51 13.85 -6.04
CA GLU A 206 12.42 12.88 -6.06
C GLU A 206 11.96 12.59 -7.51
N SER A 207 11.83 13.61 -8.35
CA SER A 207 11.53 13.44 -9.78
C SER A 207 12.66 12.75 -10.56
N ALA A 208 13.92 12.95 -10.15
CA ALA A 208 15.05 12.22 -10.74
C ALA A 208 15.03 10.74 -10.33
N TYR A 209 14.69 10.44 -9.07
CA TYR A 209 14.49 9.08 -8.60
C TYR A 209 13.33 8.39 -9.32
N GLN A 210 12.19 9.08 -9.47
CA GLN A 210 11.04 8.57 -10.22
C GLN A 210 11.42 8.12 -11.64
N ARG A 211 12.07 9.00 -12.42
CA ARG A 211 12.50 8.68 -13.80
C ARG A 211 13.44 7.48 -13.87
N LYS A 212 14.36 7.35 -12.91
CA LYS A 212 15.24 6.17 -12.84
C LYS A 212 14.46 4.89 -12.56
N ALA A 213 13.44 4.95 -11.71
CA ALA A 213 12.60 3.81 -11.38
C ALA A 213 11.70 3.41 -12.56
N GLU A 214 11.10 4.39 -13.26
CA GLU A 214 10.34 4.17 -14.49
C GLU A 214 11.21 3.53 -15.58
N GLN A 215 12.44 4.03 -15.78
CA GLN A 215 13.38 3.44 -16.74
C GLN A 215 13.81 2.01 -16.36
N LEU A 216 13.95 1.73 -15.06
CA LEU A 216 14.32 0.40 -14.56
C LEU A 216 13.19 -0.63 -14.76
N MET A 217 11.94 -0.17 -14.68
CA MET A 217 10.73 -0.99 -14.77
C MET A 217 9.92 -0.63 -16.02
N SER A 218 10.57 -0.40 -17.16
CA SER A 218 9.89 0.01 -18.41
C SER A 218 8.90 -1.04 -18.91
N ASP A 219 9.19 -2.31 -18.65
CA ASP A 219 8.40 -3.45 -19.12
C ASP A 219 7.42 -3.96 -18.05
N GLU A 220 7.35 -3.30 -16.89
CA GLU A 220 6.50 -3.68 -15.75
C GLU A 220 5.68 -2.48 -15.23
N ASN A 221 4.68 -2.77 -14.41
CA ASN A 221 3.97 -1.70 -13.69
C ASN A 221 4.88 -1.11 -12.61
N CYS A 222 5.05 0.21 -12.63
CA CYS A 222 5.75 0.95 -11.58
C CYS A 222 4.74 1.56 -10.61
N PHE A 223 4.86 1.24 -9.32
CA PHE A 223 4.04 1.82 -8.27
C PHE A 223 4.87 2.75 -7.39
N LYS A 224 4.32 3.91 -7.07
CA LYS A 224 4.85 4.82 -6.07
C LYS A 224 4.18 4.56 -4.73
N LEU A 225 4.97 4.09 -3.76
CA LEU A 225 4.55 3.94 -2.37
C LEU A 225 4.97 5.19 -1.59
N MET A 226 3.99 5.81 -0.93
CA MET A 226 4.22 6.92 -0.01
C MET A 226 3.79 6.53 1.39
N PHE A 227 4.73 6.50 2.33
CA PHE A 227 4.44 6.33 3.74
C PHE A 227 4.41 7.71 4.38
N ILE A 228 3.27 8.12 4.92
CA ILE A 228 3.11 9.41 5.60
C ILE A 228 2.87 9.11 7.07
N GLN A 229 3.70 9.66 7.94
CA GLN A 229 3.54 9.61 9.38
C GLN A 229 3.09 10.99 9.88
N SER A 230 1.87 11.03 10.43
CA SER A 230 1.26 12.23 11.00
C SER A 230 0.42 11.82 12.21
N GLN A 231 0.54 12.57 13.32
CA GLN A 231 -0.23 12.40 14.54
C GLN A 231 -0.17 10.97 15.12
N GLY A 232 0.98 10.31 15.00
CA GLY A 232 1.18 8.94 15.47
C GLY A 232 0.53 7.85 14.62
N GLN A 233 -0.09 8.20 13.48
CA GLN A 233 -0.61 7.26 12.50
C GLN A 233 0.32 7.17 11.28
N VAL A 234 0.45 5.98 10.72
CA VAL A 234 1.19 5.75 9.47
C VAL A 234 0.19 5.40 8.38
N GLN A 235 0.09 6.28 7.38
CA GLN A 235 -0.73 6.08 6.19
C GLN A 235 0.16 5.64 5.03
N LEU A 236 -0.20 4.53 4.38
CA LEU A 236 0.41 4.07 3.13
C LEU A 236 -0.50 4.45 1.96
N THR A 237 0.01 5.29 1.06
CA THR A 237 -0.62 5.61 -0.21
C THR A 237 0.11 4.87 -1.34
N VAL A 238 -0.65 4.28 -2.25
CA VAL A 238 -0.12 3.59 -3.44
C VAL A 238 -0.68 4.30 -4.66
N GLU A 239 0.21 4.75 -5.54
CA GLU A 239 -0.10 5.37 -6.82
C GLU A 239 0.52 4.49 -7.93
N LEU A 240 -0.27 4.14 -8.95
CA LEU A 240 0.25 3.47 -10.14
C LEU A 240 0.77 4.56 -11.10
N LEU A 241 2.03 4.43 -11.51
CA LEU A 241 2.63 5.31 -12.51
C LEU A 241 2.36 4.75 -13.89
N ASP A 242 2.12 5.64 -14.84
CA ASP A 242 1.94 5.29 -16.23
C ASP A 242 3.32 5.01 -16.83
N THR A 243 3.66 3.73 -16.98
CA THR A 243 4.88 3.28 -17.67
C THR A 243 4.61 2.95 -19.14
N GLU A 244 3.35 3.02 -19.59
CA GLU A 244 3.05 2.94 -21.00
C GLU A 244 3.59 4.23 -21.63
N GLU A 245 4.73 4.12 -22.33
CA GLU A 245 5.12 5.13 -23.31
C GLU A 245 3.95 5.28 -24.27
N GLU A 246 3.12 6.31 -24.05
CA GLU A 246 2.44 6.95 -25.14
C GLU A 246 3.57 7.35 -26.10
N ASN A 247 3.79 6.54 -27.12
CA ASN A 247 4.65 6.84 -28.27
C ASN A 247 4.05 8.03 -29.06
N SER A 248 3.67 9.11 -28.36
CA SER A 248 3.14 10.36 -28.90
C SER A 248 4.22 11.42 -29.06
N ASP A 249 5.48 11.10 -28.74
CA ASP A 249 6.67 11.82 -29.21
C ASP A 249 6.90 11.61 -30.74
N ASP A 250 5.82 11.51 -31.52
CA ASP A 250 5.86 11.79 -32.94
C ASP A 250 6.10 13.31 -33.06
N PRO A 251 7.27 13.76 -33.55
CA PRO A 251 7.58 15.19 -33.67
C PRO A 251 6.53 15.96 -34.49
N VAL A 252 5.76 15.24 -35.33
CA VAL A 252 4.63 15.76 -36.09
C VAL A 252 3.46 16.19 -35.20
N GLU A 253 3.19 15.51 -34.08
CA GLU A 253 2.15 15.92 -33.14
C GLU A 253 2.59 17.13 -32.33
N ALA A 254 3.82 17.16 -31.82
CA ALA A 254 4.37 18.30 -31.07
C ALA A 254 4.39 19.61 -31.89
N GLU A 255 4.74 19.54 -33.18
CA GLU A 255 4.63 20.69 -34.10
C GLU A 255 3.16 21.10 -34.32
N ARG A 256 2.23 20.14 -34.50
CA ARG A 256 0.80 20.44 -34.65
C ARG A 256 0.17 21.06 -33.42
N TRP A 257 0.59 20.66 -32.22
CA TRP A 257 0.16 21.27 -30.96
C TRP A 257 0.68 22.69 -30.84
N SER A 258 1.94 22.93 -31.21
CA SER A 258 2.53 24.28 -31.21
C SER A 258 1.82 25.20 -32.20
N ASP A 259 1.58 24.73 -33.43
CA ASP A 259 0.81 25.43 -34.48
C ASP A 259 -0.64 25.71 -34.04
N TYR A 260 -1.28 24.76 -33.37
CA TYR A 260 -2.65 24.91 -32.86
C TYR A 260 -2.72 25.98 -31.76
N VAL A 261 -1.80 25.94 -30.80
CA VAL A 261 -1.73 26.91 -29.70
C VAL A 261 -1.39 28.30 -30.23
N GLU A 262 -0.46 28.41 -31.18
CA GLU A 262 -0.13 29.68 -31.83
C GLU A 262 -1.32 30.27 -32.59
N ARG A 263 -2.08 29.43 -33.34
CA ARG A 263 -3.34 29.85 -33.99
C ARG A 263 -4.44 30.20 -32.99
N TYR A 264 -4.50 29.55 -31.84
CA TYR A 264 -5.50 29.81 -30.81
C TYR A 264 -5.20 31.11 -30.04
N MET A 265 -3.93 31.42 -29.77
CA MET A 265 -3.49 32.67 -29.15
C MET A 265 -3.52 33.85 -30.12
N SER A 266 -3.41 33.58 -31.43
CA SER A 266 -3.59 34.56 -32.50
C SER A 266 -5.08 34.77 -32.76
N SER A 267 -5.72 35.57 -31.92
CA SER A 267 -7.17 35.84 -31.84
C SER A 267 -7.89 36.31 -33.12
N ASP A 268 -7.25 36.33 -34.29
CA ASP A 268 -7.77 37.02 -35.48
C ASP A 268 -7.75 36.24 -36.80
N THR A 269 -7.48 34.92 -36.82
CA THR A 269 -7.59 34.15 -38.08
C THR A 269 -8.32 32.83 -37.93
N THR A 270 -9.65 32.88 -37.83
CA THR A 270 -10.44 31.75 -38.38
C THR A 270 -10.08 31.65 -39.86
N SER A 271 -9.45 30.56 -40.29
CA SER A 271 -9.05 30.37 -41.68
C SER A 271 -10.25 30.57 -42.62
N PRO A 272 -10.04 31.08 -43.84
CA PRO A 272 -11.13 31.30 -44.79
C PRO A 272 -11.90 30.00 -45.07
N GLU A 273 -11.23 28.84 -45.09
CA GLU A 273 -11.90 27.55 -45.23
C GLU A 273 -12.79 27.22 -44.02
N LEU A 274 -12.33 27.52 -42.80
CA LEU A 274 -13.12 27.29 -41.59
C LEU A 274 -14.35 28.21 -41.53
N ARG A 275 -14.24 29.46 -42.00
CA ARG A 275 -15.38 30.39 -42.09
C ARG A 275 -16.42 29.91 -43.11
N GLU A 276 -15.99 29.42 -44.26
CA GLU A 276 -16.88 28.89 -45.29
C GLU A 276 -17.57 27.60 -44.82
N HIS A 277 -16.82 26.72 -44.14
CA HIS A 277 -17.37 25.48 -43.60
C HIS A 277 -18.35 25.74 -42.44
N LEU A 278 -18.05 26.70 -41.55
CA LEU A 278 -18.98 27.14 -40.50
C LEU A 278 -20.21 27.87 -41.06
N ALA A 279 -20.10 28.53 -42.22
CA ALA A 279 -21.24 29.13 -42.91
C ALA A 279 -22.17 28.06 -43.52
N GLN A 280 -21.61 26.95 -44.03
CA GLN A 280 -22.41 25.84 -44.56
C GLN A 280 -23.01 24.94 -43.46
N LYS A 281 -22.27 24.71 -42.38
CA LYS A 281 -22.72 23.93 -41.21
C LYS A 281 -22.33 24.65 -39.92
N PRO A 282 -23.17 25.57 -39.44
CA PRO A 282 -22.88 26.24 -38.20
C PRO A 282 -23.02 25.25 -37.04
N VAL A 283 -21.90 24.96 -36.37
CA VAL A 283 -21.86 24.09 -35.20
C VAL A 283 -22.38 24.87 -34.00
N PHE A 284 -23.67 24.71 -33.71
CA PHE A 284 -24.28 25.30 -32.52
C PHE A 284 -24.34 24.27 -31.40
N LEU A 285 -23.86 24.65 -30.22
CA LEU A 285 -24.23 23.95 -28.99
C LEU A 285 -25.77 23.96 -28.86
N PRO A 286 -26.43 22.84 -28.53
CA PRO A 286 -27.90 22.71 -28.52
C PRO A 286 -28.63 23.80 -27.73
N ARG A 287 -27.99 24.36 -26.70
CA ARG A 287 -28.51 25.45 -25.87
C ARG A 287 -28.60 26.79 -26.62
N ASN A 288 -27.70 27.04 -27.57
CA ASN A 288 -27.63 28.28 -28.36
C ASN A 288 -28.56 28.28 -29.59
N LEU A 289 -28.98 27.09 -30.04
CA LEU A 289 -29.91 26.92 -31.17
C LEU A 289 -31.25 27.66 -30.95
N ARG A 290 -31.77 27.68 -29.72
CA ARG A 290 -33.03 28.35 -29.39
C ARG A 290 -32.95 29.87 -29.52
N ARG A 291 -31.79 30.45 -29.17
CA ARG A 291 -31.56 31.90 -29.20
C ARG A 291 -31.43 32.40 -30.65
N ILE A 292 -30.76 31.64 -31.49
CA ILE A 292 -30.57 31.96 -32.91
C ILE A 292 -31.88 31.81 -33.70
N ARG A 293 -32.66 30.75 -33.45
CA ARG A 293 -34.00 30.59 -34.06
C ARG A 293 -34.96 31.74 -33.70
N LYS A 294 -34.86 32.28 -32.48
CA LYS A 294 -35.62 33.48 -32.07
C LYS A 294 -35.19 34.73 -32.83
N CYS A 295 -33.88 34.96 -32.97
CA CYS A 295 -33.36 36.09 -33.76
C CYS A 295 -33.74 35.99 -35.25
N GLN A 296 -33.68 34.79 -35.84
CA GLN A 296 -34.05 34.58 -37.25
C GLN A 296 -35.55 34.86 -37.49
N ARG A 297 -36.44 34.34 -36.63
CA ARG A 297 -37.88 34.65 -36.70
C ARG A 297 -38.18 36.13 -36.54
N GLY A 298 -37.48 36.83 -35.65
CA GLY A 298 -37.64 38.27 -35.47
C GLY A 298 -37.22 39.07 -36.70
N ARG A 299 -36.16 38.62 -37.40
CA ARG A 299 -35.68 39.26 -38.63
C ARG A 299 -36.63 39.03 -39.81
N GLU A 300 -37.18 37.84 -39.94
CA GLU A 300 -38.19 37.51 -40.97
C GLU A 300 -39.52 38.24 -40.76
N GLN A 301 -39.90 38.53 -39.50
CA GLN A 301 -41.08 39.34 -39.18
C GLN A 301 -40.87 40.81 -39.53
N GLN A 302 -39.70 41.38 -39.22
CA GLN A 302 -39.36 42.75 -39.63
C GLN A 302 -39.29 42.91 -41.16
N GLU A 303 -38.82 41.89 -41.89
CA GLU A 303 -38.80 41.91 -43.35
C GLU A 303 -40.20 41.75 -43.98
N LYS A 304 -41.15 41.12 -43.28
CA LYS A 304 -42.56 41.05 -43.71
C LYS A 304 -43.32 42.34 -43.41
N GLU A 305 -43.14 42.91 -42.21
CA GLU A 305 -43.76 44.19 -41.84
C GLU A 305 -43.22 45.35 -42.71
N GLY A 306 -41.94 45.32 -43.10
CA GLY A 306 -41.37 46.29 -44.05
C GLY A 306 -41.88 46.18 -45.49
N LYS A 307 -42.46 45.03 -45.87
CA LYS A 307 -43.07 44.84 -47.20
C LYS A 307 -44.56 45.19 -47.24
N GLU A 308 -45.28 45.05 -46.13
CA GLU A 308 -46.70 45.45 -46.03
C GLU A 308 -46.88 46.97 -45.80
N GLY A 309 -45.88 47.68 -45.28
CA GLY A 309 -45.91 49.14 -45.13
C GLY A 309 -45.61 49.95 -46.39
N ASN A 310 -45.36 49.30 -47.54
CA ASN A 310 -44.98 49.96 -48.79
C ASN A 310 -45.88 49.54 -49.99
N SER A 311 -47.12 49.13 -49.72
CA SER A 311 -48.20 48.96 -50.70
C SER A 311 -49.38 49.84 -50.39
#